data_AF-A0A3M1XK79-F1
#
_entry.id   AF-A0A3M1XK79-F1
#
_cell.length_a   1.000
_cell.length_b   1.000
_cell.length_c   1.000
_cell.angle_alpha   90.00
_cell.angle_beta   90.00
_cell.angle_gamma   90.00
#
_symmetry.space_group_name_H-M   'P 1'
#
loop_
_entity.id
_entity.type
_entity.pdbx_description
1 polymer ?
#
loop_
_entity_poly.entity_id
_entity_poly.type
_entity_poly.pdbx_seq_one_letter_code
_entity_poly.pdbx_strand_id
1 'polypeptide(L)'
;MELDQLWESIFSEDAERVRNAWRWLSLQERLSVIQFLERVTQDGQRIAAQRIAAQFALDTLAGDADAPPSGDHLPEGALDFARNLARETAQRLKATFGQLSATLKHDGTLVTQSDIEADRRLSDAILDRYPTHGILSEERDQIFRGQEWCWVIDPIDGTTNFTWGAPTWGVLIGLLHFGRPVLGVADFPMTGEQFYAARGSGAWLNERPIRVAALEQDQHTGEPLIHKTQLFACCTRTLQRGMPDIPTKLRVFGTTGYNLALVAKGACLGSSDILSHVWDVAALWPLVEEAGGCIRTNLQRELFPLQTGRDYGATTFSILAACSPHMMAYLEHRLSDRF
;
A
#
# COMPACT_ATOMS: atom_id res chain seq x y z
N MET A 1 -26.02 -6.20 3.32
CA MET A 1 -27.06 -6.05 2.27
C MET A 1 -27.93 -7.28 2.31
N GLU A 2 -29.26 -7.15 2.29
CA GLU A 2 -30.14 -8.32 2.19
C GLU A 2 -29.99 -8.99 0.82
N LEU A 3 -30.16 -10.32 0.75
CA LEU A 3 -29.84 -11.12 -0.44
C LEU A 3 -30.65 -10.68 -1.68
N ASP A 4 -31.88 -10.24 -1.48
CA ASP A 4 -32.75 -9.76 -2.55
C ASP A 4 -32.28 -8.42 -3.13
N GLN A 5 -31.78 -7.50 -2.27
CA GLN A 5 -31.23 -6.22 -2.69
C GLN A 5 -29.90 -6.38 -3.46
N LEU A 6 -29.10 -7.38 -3.09
CA LEU A 6 -27.89 -7.74 -3.82
C LEU A 6 -28.24 -8.14 -5.25
N TRP A 7 -29.17 -9.07 -5.43
CA TRP A 7 -29.53 -9.56 -6.76
C TRP A 7 -30.24 -8.51 -7.61
N GLU A 8 -31.08 -7.66 -7.01
CA GLU A 8 -31.66 -6.51 -7.71
C GLU A 8 -30.57 -5.58 -8.26
N SER A 9 -29.49 -5.38 -7.49
CA SER A 9 -28.40 -4.50 -7.90
C SER A 9 -27.43 -5.15 -8.89
N ILE A 10 -27.17 -6.45 -8.79
CA ILE A 10 -26.32 -7.21 -9.74
C ILE A 10 -26.99 -7.35 -11.11
N PHE A 11 -28.31 -7.47 -11.17
CA PHE A 11 -29.08 -7.54 -12.43
C PHE A 11 -29.57 -6.18 -12.93
N SER A 12 -29.06 -5.08 -12.36
CA SER A 12 -29.35 -3.72 -12.81
C SER A 12 -28.79 -3.46 -14.22
N GLU A 13 -29.49 -2.65 -15.01
CA GLU A 13 -29.00 -2.12 -16.30
C GLU A 13 -27.99 -0.96 -16.11
N ASP A 14 -27.87 -0.45 -14.88
CA ASP A 14 -26.89 0.56 -14.49
C ASP A 14 -25.56 -0.09 -14.06
N ALA A 15 -24.53 0.10 -14.89
CA ALA A 15 -23.20 -0.45 -14.67
C ALA A 15 -22.54 0.04 -13.36
N GLU A 16 -22.83 1.26 -12.90
CA GLU A 16 -22.30 1.78 -11.64
C GLU A 16 -22.98 1.12 -10.44
N ARG A 17 -24.29 0.88 -10.51
CA ARG A 17 -25.03 0.11 -9.49
C ARG A 17 -24.51 -1.34 -9.40
N VAL A 18 -24.23 -1.98 -10.54
CA VAL A 18 -23.62 -3.33 -10.60
C VAL A 18 -22.23 -3.33 -9.96
N ARG A 19 -21.36 -2.39 -10.34
CA ARG A 19 -20.01 -2.24 -9.76
C ARG A 19 -20.05 -1.99 -8.26
N ASN A 20 -20.95 -1.13 -7.79
CA ASN A 20 -21.11 -0.85 -6.37
C ASN A 20 -21.54 -2.09 -5.60
N ALA A 21 -22.56 -2.82 -6.07
CA ALA A 21 -22.97 -4.09 -5.45
C ALA A 21 -21.85 -5.13 -5.42
N TRP A 22 -21.07 -5.23 -6.50
CA TRP A 22 -19.90 -6.11 -6.61
C TRP A 22 -18.79 -5.79 -5.61
N ARG A 23 -18.53 -4.50 -5.38
CA ARG A 23 -17.49 -4.02 -4.47
C ARG A 23 -17.72 -4.46 -3.02
N TRP A 24 -18.96 -4.65 -2.60
CA TRP A 24 -19.35 -5.09 -1.26
C TRP A 24 -19.23 -6.60 -1.00
N LEU A 25 -18.95 -7.39 -2.04
CA LEU A 25 -18.80 -8.83 -1.92
C LEU A 25 -17.36 -9.20 -1.54
N SER A 26 -17.22 -10.13 -0.60
CA SER A 26 -15.96 -10.83 -0.34
C SER A 26 -15.50 -11.61 -1.57
N LEU A 27 -14.24 -12.04 -1.60
CA LEU A 27 -13.70 -12.83 -2.72
C LEU A 27 -14.52 -14.11 -2.99
N GLN A 28 -14.94 -14.81 -1.93
CA GLN A 28 -15.73 -16.04 -2.06
C GLN A 28 -17.13 -15.78 -2.62
N GLU A 29 -17.75 -14.67 -2.21
CA GLU A 29 -19.06 -14.26 -2.73
C GLU A 29 -18.95 -13.80 -4.19
N ARG A 30 -17.89 -13.07 -4.55
CA ARG A 30 -17.60 -12.68 -5.94
C ARG A 30 -17.48 -13.91 -6.86
N LEU A 31 -16.72 -14.91 -6.44
CA LEU A 31 -16.59 -16.17 -7.19
C LEU A 31 -17.94 -16.88 -7.33
N SER A 32 -18.75 -16.90 -6.26
CA SER A 32 -20.08 -17.52 -6.28
C SER A 32 -21.04 -16.78 -7.21
N VAL A 33 -20.95 -15.44 -7.26
CA VAL A 33 -21.74 -14.58 -8.15
C VAL A 33 -21.30 -14.77 -9.60
N ILE A 34 -20.00 -14.79 -9.92
CA ILE A 34 -19.52 -15.07 -11.29
C ILE A 34 -20.03 -16.44 -11.76
N GLN A 35 -19.82 -17.50 -10.98
CA GLN A 35 -20.26 -18.85 -11.33
C GLN A 35 -21.79 -18.93 -11.50
N PHE A 36 -22.54 -18.16 -10.73
CA PHE A 36 -23.98 -18.05 -10.92
C PHE A 36 -24.33 -17.35 -12.24
N LEU A 37 -23.74 -16.19 -12.53
CA LEU A 37 -23.99 -15.43 -13.75
C LEU A 37 -23.62 -16.24 -15.01
N GLU A 38 -22.48 -16.94 -15.00
CA GLU A 38 -22.06 -17.84 -16.10
C GLU A 38 -23.03 -19.00 -16.32
N ARG A 39 -23.57 -19.58 -15.24
CA ARG A 39 -24.62 -20.60 -15.36
C ARG A 39 -25.90 -20.02 -15.96
N VAL A 40 -26.29 -18.81 -15.55
CA VAL A 40 -27.49 -18.15 -16.09
C VAL A 40 -27.33 -17.88 -17.59
N THR A 41 -26.17 -17.40 -18.06
CA THR A 41 -25.96 -17.13 -19.50
C THR A 41 -26.03 -18.40 -20.35
N GLN A 42 -25.58 -19.54 -19.82
CA GLN A 42 -25.55 -20.83 -20.52
C GLN A 42 -26.86 -21.64 -20.41
N ASP A 43 -27.77 -21.28 -19.50
CA ASP A 43 -29.01 -22.02 -19.26
C ASP A 43 -30.07 -21.71 -20.34
N GLY A 44 -30.26 -22.66 -21.27
CA GLY A 44 -31.26 -22.58 -22.34
C GLY A 44 -32.72 -22.56 -21.88
N GLN A 45 -33.01 -22.86 -20.61
CA GLN A 45 -34.35 -22.75 -20.03
C GLN A 45 -34.65 -21.34 -19.50
N ARG A 46 -33.65 -20.45 -19.38
CA ARG A 46 -33.83 -19.07 -18.94
C ARG A 46 -34.29 -18.18 -20.09
N ILE A 47 -35.16 -17.22 -19.77
CA ILE A 47 -35.63 -16.24 -20.76
C ILE A 47 -34.48 -15.35 -21.24
N ALA A 48 -34.58 -14.86 -22.48
CA ALA A 48 -33.52 -14.06 -23.10
C ALA A 48 -33.08 -12.85 -22.26
N ALA A 49 -34.03 -12.15 -21.63
CA ALA A 49 -33.74 -10.99 -20.79
C ALA A 49 -32.80 -11.32 -19.61
N GLN A 50 -33.01 -12.45 -18.93
CA GLN A 50 -32.17 -12.88 -17.81
C GLN A 50 -30.74 -13.20 -18.25
N ARG A 51 -30.59 -13.82 -19.43
CA ARG A 51 -29.27 -14.12 -20.01
C ARG A 51 -28.53 -12.86 -20.43
N ILE A 52 -29.23 -11.90 -21.03
CA ILE A 52 -28.67 -10.61 -21.41
C ILE A 52 -28.22 -9.83 -20.18
N ALA A 53 -29.04 -9.75 -19.13
CA ALA A 53 -28.68 -9.06 -17.89
C ALA A 53 -27.49 -9.72 -17.19
N ALA A 54 -27.44 -11.06 -17.17
CA ALA A 54 -26.28 -11.78 -16.63
C ALA A 54 -24.99 -11.53 -17.42
N GLN A 55 -25.08 -11.50 -18.76
CA GLN A 55 -23.95 -11.19 -19.62
C GLN A 55 -23.48 -9.74 -19.43
N PHE A 56 -24.40 -8.78 -19.35
CA PHE A 56 -24.09 -7.38 -19.06
C PHE A 56 -23.37 -7.22 -17.72
N ALA A 57 -23.83 -7.92 -16.67
CA ALA A 57 -23.14 -7.94 -15.40
C ALA A 57 -21.73 -8.52 -15.55
N LEU A 58 -21.55 -9.68 -16.18
CA LEU A 58 -20.23 -10.27 -16.43
C LEU A 58 -19.30 -9.32 -17.18
N ASP A 59 -19.78 -8.67 -18.24
CA ASP A 59 -19.00 -7.72 -19.05
C ASP A 59 -18.62 -6.48 -18.22
N THR A 60 -19.55 -5.97 -17.40
CA THR A 60 -19.32 -4.85 -16.48
C THR A 60 -18.28 -5.18 -15.42
N LEU A 61 -18.29 -6.40 -14.92
CA LEU A 61 -17.41 -6.88 -13.85
C LEU A 61 -16.05 -7.34 -14.37
N ALA A 62 -15.97 -7.80 -15.63
CA ALA A 62 -14.73 -8.18 -16.29
C ALA A 62 -13.76 -6.99 -16.44
N GLY A 63 -14.27 -5.75 -16.48
CA GLY A 63 -13.45 -4.53 -16.50
C GLY A 63 -13.07 -3.97 -15.12
N ASP A 64 -13.69 -4.45 -14.04
CA ASP A 64 -13.60 -3.85 -12.69
C ASP A 64 -13.22 -4.89 -11.61
N ALA A 65 -12.79 -6.09 -12.00
CA ALA A 65 -12.43 -7.20 -11.10
C ALA A 65 -11.35 -6.82 -10.06
N ASP A 66 -10.53 -5.82 -10.40
CA ASP A 66 -9.47 -5.29 -9.55
C ASP A 66 -9.74 -3.91 -8.94
N ALA A 67 -10.87 -3.26 -9.24
CA ALA A 67 -11.17 -1.96 -8.65
C ALA A 67 -11.54 -2.12 -7.17
N PRO A 68 -10.74 -1.59 -6.23
CA PRO A 68 -11.08 -1.69 -4.82
C PRO A 68 -12.32 -0.82 -4.53
N PRO A 69 -13.06 -1.08 -3.43
CA PRO A 69 -14.35 -0.42 -3.15
C PRO A 69 -14.24 1.10 -3.20
N SER A 70 -15.08 1.76 -4.00
CA SER A 70 -15.25 3.22 -3.92
C SER A 70 -15.59 3.56 -2.47
N GLY A 71 -14.72 4.34 -1.84
CA GLY A 71 -14.91 4.82 -0.49
C GLY A 71 -16.23 5.57 -0.39
N ASP A 72 -16.86 5.43 0.76
CA ASP A 72 -17.39 6.64 1.37
C ASP A 72 -17.23 6.66 2.88
N HIS A 73 -17.08 5.51 3.56
CA HIS A 73 -16.85 5.54 4.99
C HIS A 73 -15.67 4.67 5.39
N LEU A 74 -14.47 5.27 5.35
CA LEU A 74 -13.42 4.90 6.29
C LEU A 74 -14.05 4.84 7.70
N PRO A 75 -13.52 4.01 8.61
CA PRO A 75 -13.96 4.02 10.00
C PRO A 75 -13.95 5.46 10.53
N GLU A 76 -14.98 5.84 11.29
CA GLU A 76 -15.22 7.22 11.68
C GLU A 76 -14.00 7.85 12.36
N GLY A 77 -13.42 8.87 11.71
CA GLY A 77 -12.24 9.58 12.21
C GLY A 77 -10.92 8.83 12.05
N ALA A 78 -10.87 7.73 11.29
CA ALA A 78 -9.67 6.89 11.13
C ALA A 78 -8.43 7.67 10.66
N LEU A 79 -8.59 8.57 9.69
CA LEU A 79 -7.48 9.35 9.14
C LEU A 79 -6.90 10.31 10.17
N ASP A 80 -7.74 11.13 10.80
CA ASP A 80 -7.27 12.09 11.81
C ASP A 80 -6.72 11.39 13.05
N PHE A 81 -7.35 10.27 13.45
CA PHE A 81 -6.83 9.41 14.50
C PHE A 81 -5.41 8.90 14.17
N ALA A 82 -5.20 8.33 12.99
CA ALA A 82 -3.90 7.82 12.56
C ALA A 82 -2.84 8.92 12.45
N ARG A 83 -3.21 10.09 11.90
CA ARG A 83 -2.33 11.26 11.79
C ARG A 83 -1.84 11.74 13.15
N ASN A 84 -2.74 11.85 14.12
CA ASN A 84 -2.39 12.28 15.47
C ASN A 84 -1.57 11.21 16.20
N LEU A 85 -1.97 9.95 16.11
CA LEU A 85 -1.30 8.83 16.75
C LEU A 85 0.14 8.65 16.25
N ALA A 86 0.37 8.73 14.94
CA ALA A 86 1.71 8.67 14.33
C ALA A 86 2.57 9.83 14.84
N ARG A 87 2.06 11.07 14.77
CA ARG A 87 2.77 12.28 15.21
C ARG A 87 3.16 12.21 16.69
N GLU A 88 2.24 11.85 17.56
CA GLU A 88 2.50 11.77 19.00
C GLU A 88 3.54 10.69 19.34
N THR A 89 3.46 9.54 18.67
CA THR A 89 4.41 8.45 18.84
C THR A 89 5.79 8.86 18.35
N ALA A 90 5.88 9.45 17.15
CA ALA A 90 7.11 9.97 16.58
C ALA A 90 7.77 11.03 17.48
N GLN A 91 7.00 11.97 18.04
CA GLN A 91 7.54 12.98 18.96
C GLN A 91 8.11 12.38 20.25
N ARG A 92 7.51 11.31 20.79
CA ARG A 92 8.05 10.60 21.97
C ARG A 92 9.37 9.90 21.64
N LEU A 93 9.42 9.22 20.51
CA LEU A 93 10.59 8.49 20.03
C LEU A 93 11.83 9.38 19.83
N LYS A 94 11.65 10.67 19.53
CA LYS A 94 12.77 11.64 19.47
C LYS A 94 13.60 11.71 20.76
N ALA A 95 13.01 11.37 21.91
CA ALA A 95 13.72 11.41 23.19
C ALA A 95 14.83 10.36 23.30
N THR A 96 14.71 9.23 22.59
CA THR A 96 15.67 8.11 22.60
C THR A 96 16.45 7.96 21.29
N PHE A 97 16.16 8.81 20.29
CA PHE A 97 16.86 8.86 19.00
C PHE A 97 18.38 9.04 19.18
N GLY A 98 19.17 8.12 18.61
CA GLY A 98 20.64 8.18 18.67
C GLY A 98 21.30 7.82 20.01
N GLN A 99 20.59 7.22 20.98
CA GLN A 99 21.06 7.03 22.37
C GLN A 99 21.40 5.58 22.79
N LEU A 100 21.79 4.66 21.90
CA LEU A 100 21.42 3.25 22.11
C LEU A 100 22.24 2.35 23.03
N SER A 101 21.44 1.49 23.66
CA SER A 101 21.63 0.03 23.73
C SER A 101 20.61 -0.66 22.79
N ALA A 102 21.04 -1.14 21.62
CA ALA A 102 20.21 -1.91 20.68
C ALA A 102 20.45 -3.41 20.89
N THR A 103 19.44 -4.25 20.62
CA THR A 103 19.62 -5.72 20.59
C THR A 103 19.43 -6.21 19.15
N LEU A 104 20.17 -7.24 18.75
CA LEU A 104 20.01 -7.89 17.44
C LEU A 104 18.87 -8.91 17.50
N LYS A 105 17.93 -8.85 16.54
CA LYS A 105 16.96 -9.91 16.25
C LYS A 105 17.68 -11.12 15.62
N HIS A 106 17.01 -12.28 15.58
CA HIS A 106 17.56 -13.51 15.00
C HIS A 106 17.99 -13.33 13.53
N ASP A 107 17.25 -12.53 12.76
CA ASP A 107 17.51 -12.28 11.34
C ASP A 107 18.62 -11.23 11.08
N GLY A 108 19.24 -10.70 12.15
CA GLY A 108 20.30 -9.70 12.08
C GLY A 108 19.82 -8.26 11.97
N THR A 109 18.50 -8.02 12.01
CA THR A 109 17.95 -6.66 12.15
C THR A 109 18.07 -6.17 13.60
N LEU A 110 17.94 -4.86 13.83
CA LEU A 110 18.02 -4.27 15.16
C LEU A 110 16.61 -4.06 15.72
N VAL A 111 16.47 -4.27 17.03
CA VAL A 111 15.29 -3.86 17.80
C VAL A 111 15.74 -3.11 19.04
N THR A 112 14.97 -2.09 19.40
CA THR A 112 15.24 -1.27 20.57
C THR A 112 14.06 -1.39 21.54
N GLN A 113 14.27 -1.04 22.81
CA GLN A 113 13.16 -0.92 23.76
C GLN A 113 12.11 0.11 23.28
N SER A 114 12.55 1.09 22.48
CA SER A 114 11.68 2.11 21.89
C SER A 114 10.71 1.50 20.86
N ASP A 115 11.13 0.52 20.06
CA ASP A 115 10.27 -0.17 19.09
C ASP A 115 9.12 -0.89 19.82
N ILE A 116 9.45 -1.67 20.85
CA ILE A 116 8.48 -2.44 21.65
C ILE A 116 7.48 -1.52 22.36
N GLU A 117 7.96 -0.40 22.92
CA GLU A 117 7.11 0.57 23.61
C GLU A 117 6.19 1.31 22.62
N ALA A 118 6.73 1.76 21.49
CA ALA A 118 5.98 2.43 20.44
C ALA A 118 4.92 1.50 19.84
N ASP A 119 5.28 0.26 19.53
CA ASP A 119 4.34 -0.74 19.04
C ASP A 119 3.18 -0.97 20.01
N ARG A 120 3.48 -0.98 21.32
CA ARG A 120 2.45 -1.18 22.36
C ARG A 120 1.50 -0.01 22.39
N ARG A 121 2.05 1.20 22.39
CA ARG A 121 1.27 2.43 22.36
C ARG A 121 0.35 2.48 21.14
N LEU A 122 0.89 2.20 19.96
CA LEU A 122 0.14 2.21 18.71
C LEU A 122 -0.98 1.18 18.76
N SER A 123 -0.65 -0.06 19.14
CA SER A 123 -1.61 -1.17 19.19
C SER A 123 -2.72 -0.95 20.20
N ASP A 124 -2.37 -0.59 21.44
CA ASP A 124 -3.32 -0.34 22.52
C ASP A 124 -4.29 0.79 22.12
N ALA A 125 -3.76 1.92 21.61
CA ALA A 125 -4.59 3.04 21.18
C ALA A 125 -5.54 2.69 20.02
N ILE A 126 -5.07 1.87 19.06
CA ILE A 126 -5.88 1.38 17.95
C ILE A 126 -7.02 0.50 18.46
N LEU A 127 -6.74 -0.48 19.32
CA LEU A 127 -7.75 -1.42 19.84
C LEU A 127 -8.73 -0.73 20.80
N ASP A 128 -8.28 0.27 21.55
CA ASP A 128 -9.16 1.07 22.40
C ASP A 128 -10.20 1.84 21.57
N ARG A 129 -9.80 2.38 20.41
CA ARG A 129 -10.70 3.13 19.51
C ARG A 129 -11.50 2.24 18.58
N TYR A 130 -10.90 1.15 18.10
CA TYR A 130 -11.45 0.23 17.10
C TYR A 130 -11.35 -1.23 17.57
N PRO A 131 -12.15 -1.63 18.59
CA PRO A 131 -11.96 -2.90 19.30
C PRO A 131 -12.22 -4.16 18.46
N THR A 132 -12.88 -4.03 17.31
CA THR A 132 -13.16 -5.15 16.39
C THR A 132 -12.13 -5.27 15.26
N HIS A 133 -11.21 -4.32 15.13
CA HIS A 133 -10.22 -4.32 14.05
C HIS A 133 -9.05 -5.27 14.36
N GLY A 134 -8.41 -5.79 13.31
CA GLY A 134 -7.14 -6.49 13.41
C GLY A 134 -5.95 -5.53 13.54
N ILE A 135 -4.83 -6.07 14.00
CA ILE A 135 -3.51 -5.42 13.97
C ILE A 135 -2.53 -6.40 13.33
N LEU A 136 -1.68 -5.85 12.47
CA LEU A 136 -0.50 -6.50 11.92
C LEU A 136 0.69 -5.58 12.24
N SER A 137 1.72 -6.10 12.88
CA SER A 137 2.86 -5.31 13.36
C SER A 137 4.17 -6.08 13.19
N GLU A 138 5.25 -5.34 12.95
CA GLU A 138 6.61 -5.89 12.99
C GLU A 138 6.91 -6.62 14.30
N GLU A 139 6.47 -6.10 15.46
CA GLU A 139 6.96 -6.55 16.77
C GLU A 139 6.01 -7.49 17.53
N ARG A 140 4.80 -7.75 17.02
CA ARG A 140 3.77 -8.52 17.75
C ARG A 140 2.99 -9.53 16.92
N ASP A 141 1.97 -9.09 16.18
CA ASP A 141 1.11 -9.98 15.41
C ASP A 141 1.48 -9.88 13.93
N GLN A 142 2.03 -10.96 13.41
CA GLN A 142 2.54 -11.04 12.04
C GLN A 142 1.64 -11.89 11.13
N ILE A 143 0.51 -12.40 11.65
CA ILE A 143 -0.42 -13.26 10.90
C ILE A 143 -1.68 -12.47 10.56
N PHE A 144 -1.97 -12.31 9.28
CA PHE A 144 -3.23 -11.68 8.87
C PHE A 144 -4.38 -12.68 9.02
N ARG A 145 -5.39 -12.37 9.87
CA ARG A 145 -6.48 -13.31 10.19
C ARG A 145 -7.76 -13.05 9.40
N GLY A 146 -7.71 -12.19 8.38
CA GLY A 146 -8.86 -11.94 7.50
C GLY A 146 -9.91 -11.00 8.08
N GLN A 147 -9.57 -10.19 9.07
CA GLN A 147 -10.45 -9.13 9.56
C GLN A 147 -10.80 -8.15 8.42
N GLU A 148 -12.05 -7.68 8.41
CA GLU A 148 -12.51 -6.65 7.48
C GLU A 148 -11.61 -5.41 7.54
N TRP A 149 -11.35 -4.92 8.75
CA TRP A 149 -10.43 -3.82 9.01
C TRP A 149 -9.21 -4.33 9.74
N CYS A 150 -8.02 -4.03 9.22
CA CYS A 150 -6.75 -4.39 9.85
C CYS A 150 -5.78 -3.23 9.76
N TRP A 151 -5.28 -2.78 10.90
CA TRP A 151 -4.21 -1.80 10.95
C TRP A 151 -2.87 -2.50 10.74
N VAL A 152 -2.00 -1.92 9.91
CA VAL A 152 -0.62 -2.39 9.73
C VAL A 152 0.30 -1.30 10.25
N ILE A 153 1.16 -1.62 11.20
CA ILE A 153 2.02 -0.63 11.86
C ILE A 153 3.50 -1.01 11.77
N ASP A 154 4.31 -0.01 11.45
CA ASP A 154 5.75 -0.01 11.63
C ASP A 154 6.09 1.09 12.65
N PRO A 155 6.44 0.71 13.90
CA PRO A 155 6.73 1.68 14.94
C PRO A 155 7.95 2.56 14.64
N ILE A 156 8.97 2.02 13.95
CA ILE A 156 10.21 2.72 13.60
C ILE A 156 10.75 2.17 12.26
N ASP A 157 10.21 2.68 11.15
CA ASP A 157 10.78 2.38 9.83
C ASP A 157 12.17 3.03 9.74
N GLY A 158 13.18 2.20 9.48
CA GLY A 158 14.58 2.59 9.55
C GLY A 158 15.17 2.51 10.96
N THR A 159 14.92 1.44 11.71
CA THR A 159 15.49 1.21 13.06
C THR A 159 17.01 1.38 13.12
N THR A 160 17.76 1.02 12.05
CA THR A 160 19.20 1.30 11.98
C THR A 160 19.50 2.80 11.96
N ASN A 161 18.73 3.59 11.21
CA ASN A 161 18.91 5.04 11.17
C ASN A 161 18.54 5.68 12.50
N PHE A 162 17.39 5.28 13.07
CA PHE A 162 16.99 5.66 14.41
C PHE A 162 18.09 5.36 15.43
N THR A 163 18.69 4.17 15.27
CA THR A 163 19.76 3.70 16.15
C THR A 163 20.97 4.64 16.07
N TRP A 164 21.49 4.85 14.87
CA TRP A 164 22.75 5.57 14.71
C TRP A 164 22.60 7.09 14.66
N GLY A 165 21.42 7.63 14.98
CA GLY A 165 21.17 9.06 14.95
C GLY A 165 21.10 9.64 13.52
N ALA A 166 20.84 8.82 12.51
CA ALA A 166 20.59 9.29 11.15
C ALA A 166 19.15 9.81 11.01
N PRO A 167 18.92 10.99 10.41
CA PRO A 167 17.65 11.71 10.51
C PRO A 167 16.53 11.16 9.62
N THR A 168 16.70 10.00 8.99
CA THR A 168 15.70 9.41 8.08
C THR A 168 15.11 8.14 8.68
N TRP A 169 14.12 8.32 9.54
CA TRP A 169 13.30 7.27 10.15
C TRP A 169 11.89 7.81 10.37
N GLY A 170 10.90 6.94 10.51
CA GLY A 170 9.53 7.38 10.71
C GLY A 170 8.61 6.34 11.36
N VAL A 171 7.39 6.77 11.69
CA VAL A 171 6.30 5.90 12.16
C VAL A 171 5.32 5.69 11.01
N LEU A 172 5.03 4.44 10.65
CA LEU A 172 4.12 4.10 9.57
C LEU A 172 2.84 3.46 10.11
N ILE A 173 1.68 3.94 9.66
CA ILE A 173 0.36 3.40 10.00
C ILE A 173 -0.46 3.26 8.72
N GLY A 174 -0.71 2.02 8.31
CA GLY A 174 -1.64 1.67 7.23
C GLY A 174 -2.94 1.12 7.79
N LEU A 175 -4.04 1.31 7.05
CA LEU A 175 -5.31 0.64 7.31
C LEU A 175 -5.72 -0.15 6.07
N LEU A 176 -5.94 -1.44 6.27
CA LEU A 176 -6.43 -2.36 5.26
C LEU A 176 -7.95 -2.51 5.39
N HIS A 177 -8.62 -2.59 4.25
CA HIS A 177 -9.99 -3.08 4.10
C HIS A 177 -9.97 -4.37 3.29
N PHE A 178 -10.41 -5.49 3.87
CA PHE A 178 -10.28 -6.85 3.31
C PHE A 178 -8.88 -7.15 2.77
N GLY A 179 -7.86 -6.80 3.57
CA GLY A 179 -6.46 -7.02 3.21
C GLY A 179 -5.89 -6.07 2.16
N ARG A 180 -6.62 -5.07 1.66
CA ARG A 180 -6.11 -4.05 0.73
C ARG A 180 -5.89 -2.70 1.42
N PRO A 181 -4.75 -2.03 1.25
CA PRO A 181 -4.52 -0.70 1.82
C PRO A 181 -5.51 0.32 1.27
N VAL A 182 -6.17 1.06 2.16
CA VAL A 182 -7.12 2.12 1.80
C VAL A 182 -6.81 3.46 2.47
N LEU A 183 -5.97 3.46 3.49
CA LEU A 183 -5.49 4.64 4.19
C LEU A 183 -4.08 4.40 4.67
N GLY A 184 -3.27 5.46 4.66
CA GLY A 184 -1.89 5.40 5.11
C GLY A 184 -1.41 6.73 5.65
N VAL A 185 -0.60 6.66 6.71
CA VAL A 185 0.08 7.79 7.35
C VAL A 185 1.53 7.40 7.57
N ALA A 186 2.46 8.28 7.21
CA ALA A 186 3.89 8.15 7.47
C ALA A 186 4.42 9.45 8.07
N ASP A 187 4.90 9.40 9.31
CA ASP A 187 5.45 10.57 10.03
C ASP A 187 6.97 10.46 10.13
N PHE A 188 7.69 11.39 9.51
CA PHE A 188 9.16 11.51 9.55
C PHE A 188 9.55 12.71 10.44
N PRO A 189 9.76 12.50 11.75
CA PRO A 189 9.79 13.58 12.73
C PRO A 189 11.02 14.49 12.66
N MET A 190 12.10 13.99 12.06
CA MET A 190 13.36 14.74 11.92
C MET A 190 13.33 15.70 10.73
N THR A 191 12.58 15.39 9.67
CA THR A 191 12.34 16.31 8.55
C THR A 191 11.09 17.18 8.76
N GLY A 192 10.22 16.82 9.71
CA GLY A 192 8.95 17.52 9.94
C GLY A 192 7.93 17.25 8.83
N GLU A 193 8.04 16.08 8.19
CA GLU A 193 7.18 15.68 7.08
C GLU A 193 6.21 14.59 7.56
N GLN A 194 4.91 14.89 7.50
CA GLN A 194 3.86 13.89 7.68
C GLN A 194 3.13 13.69 6.35
N PHE A 195 3.26 12.50 5.78
CA PHE A 195 2.55 12.07 4.59
C PHE A 195 1.28 11.35 5.01
N TYR A 196 0.18 11.61 4.31
CA TYR A 196 -1.02 10.81 4.46
C TYR A 196 -1.86 10.77 3.19
N ALA A 197 -2.58 9.67 3.03
CA ALA A 197 -3.56 9.51 1.98
C ALA A 197 -4.69 8.63 2.49
N ALA A 198 -5.87 8.86 1.94
CA ALA A 198 -6.94 7.90 1.99
C ALA A 198 -7.54 7.78 0.60
N ARG A 199 -8.05 6.59 0.29
CA ARG A 199 -8.51 6.27 -1.04
C ARG A 199 -9.60 7.23 -1.52
N GLY A 200 -9.43 7.80 -2.72
CA GLY A 200 -10.31 8.82 -3.30
C GLY A 200 -10.17 10.22 -2.71
N SER A 201 -9.25 10.44 -1.75
CA SER A 201 -9.06 11.72 -1.05
C SER A 201 -7.75 12.43 -1.44
N GLY A 202 -6.98 11.86 -2.36
CA GLY A 202 -5.67 12.36 -2.74
C GLY A 202 -4.58 12.10 -1.69
N ALA A 203 -3.34 12.40 -2.07
CA ALA A 203 -2.17 12.32 -1.21
C ALA A 203 -1.73 13.70 -0.73
N TRP A 204 -1.27 13.77 0.50
CA TRP A 204 -0.93 15.01 1.19
C TRP A 204 0.42 14.91 1.88
N LEU A 205 1.15 16.02 1.89
CA LEU A 205 2.32 16.26 2.74
C LEU A 205 2.01 17.46 3.64
N ASN A 206 1.89 17.20 4.94
CA ASN A 206 1.39 18.16 5.92
C ASN A 206 0.04 18.73 5.43
N GLU A 207 -0.06 20.02 5.16
CA GLU A 207 -1.31 20.64 4.70
C GLU A 207 -1.32 20.93 3.19
N ARG A 208 -0.44 20.27 2.42
CA ARG A 208 -0.29 20.51 0.97
C ARG A 208 -0.58 19.24 0.17
N PRO A 209 -1.41 19.30 -0.88
CA PRO A 209 -1.58 18.17 -1.78
C PRO A 209 -0.28 17.91 -2.52
N ILE A 210 0.03 16.64 -2.76
CA ILE A 210 1.21 16.19 -3.48
C ILE A 210 0.84 15.36 -4.70
N ARG A 211 1.75 15.32 -5.67
CA ARG A 211 1.66 14.46 -6.85
C ARG A 211 3.04 13.93 -7.18
N VAL A 212 3.06 12.79 -7.84
CA VAL A 212 4.29 12.24 -8.42
C VAL A 212 4.89 13.16 -9.48
N ALA A 213 6.16 12.93 -9.81
CA ALA A 213 6.88 13.74 -10.79
C ALA A 213 6.25 13.61 -12.19
N ALA A 214 6.09 14.73 -12.88
CA ALA A 214 5.77 14.71 -14.31
C ALA A 214 6.97 14.15 -15.09
N LEU A 215 6.73 13.20 -15.98
CA LEU A 215 7.74 12.60 -16.83
C LEU A 215 7.35 12.81 -18.29
N GLU A 216 8.17 13.55 -19.01
CA GLU A 216 8.00 13.74 -20.44
C GLU A 216 8.32 12.45 -21.20
N GLN A 217 7.76 12.34 -22.40
CA GLN A 217 7.97 11.21 -23.29
C GLN A 217 8.53 11.71 -24.62
N ASP A 218 9.40 10.90 -25.22
CA ASP A 218 9.84 11.15 -26.57
C ASP A 218 8.65 11.02 -27.55
N GLN A 219 8.44 12.04 -28.37
CA GLN A 219 7.27 12.10 -29.27
C GLN A 219 7.30 11.04 -30.38
N HIS A 220 8.46 10.45 -30.67
CA HIS A 220 8.64 9.46 -31.73
C HIS A 220 8.65 8.03 -31.19
N THR A 221 9.32 7.79 -30.05
CA THR A 221 9.43 6.44 -29.47
C THR A 221 8.41 6.15 -28.37
N GLY A 222 7.83 7.19 -27.74
CA GLY A 222 6.99 7.06 -26.56
C GLY A 222 7.76 6.67 -25.29
N GLU A 223 9.09 6.58 -25.36
CA GLU A 223 9.91 6.23 -24.20
C GLU A 223 9.99 7.40 -23.22
N PRO A 224 10.08 7.12 -21.90
CA PRO A 224 10.26 8.16 -20.90
C PRO A 224 11.60 8.90 -21.09
N LEU A 225 11.55 10.23 -21.08
CA LEU A 225 12.73 11.10 -21.12
C LEU A 225 13.33 11.22 -19.72
N ILE A 226 14.40 10.43 -19.47
CA ILE A 226 15.10 10.38 -18.18
C ILE A 226 16.44 11.13 -18.28
N HIS A 227 16.67 12.05 -17.35
CA HIS A 227 17.84 12.92 -17.29
C HIS A 227 18.65 12.72 -16.00
N LYS A 228 19.98 12.90 -16.11
CA LYS A 228 20.96 12.74 -15.02
C LYS A 228 20.78 13.71 -13.84
N THR A 229 19.86 14.66 -13.94
CA THR A 229 19.51 15.62 -12.87
C THR A 229 18.36 15.12 -11.99
N GLN A 230 17.58 14.14 -12.45
CA GLN A 230 16.47 13.55 -11.71
C GLN A 230 16.97 12.53 -10.68
N LEU A 231 16.10 12.19 -9.71
CA LEU A 231 16.44 11.31 -8.60
C LEU A 231 15.74 9.96 -8.71
N PHE A 232 16.40 8.93 -8.19
CA PHE A 232 15.85 7.60 -7.98
C PHE A 232 16.27 7.10 -6.60
N ALA A 233 15.33 6.56 -5.83
CA ALA A 233 15.58 6.07 -4.48
C ALA A 233 15.72 4.53 -4.43
N CYS A 234 16.56 3.98 -3.56
CA CYS A 234 16.65 2.53 -3.40
C CYS A 234 17.23 2.16 -2.04
N CYS A 235 17.11 0.89 -1.65
CA CYS A 235 17.86 0.35 -0.53
C CYS A 235 19.24 -0.16 -0.96
N THR A 236 20.18 -0.23 -0.01
CA THR A 236 21.54 -0.76 -0.25
C THR A 236 21.54 -2.16 -0.87
N ARG A 237 20.56 -3.00 -0.52
CA ARG A 237 20.41 -4.37 -1.04
C ARG A 237 20.14 -4.39 -2.56
N THR A 238 19.38 -3.41 -3.07
CA THR A 238 19.14 -3.25 -4.52
C THR A 238 20.45 -2.93 -5.24
N LEU A 239 21.30 -2.06 -4.66
CA LEU A 239 22.63 -1.77 -5.22
C LEU A 239 23.51 -3.02 -5.25
N GLN A 240 23.50 -3.82 -4.18
CA GLN A 240 24.29 -5.04 -4.06
C GLN A 240 23.86 -6.13 -5.06
N ARG A 241 22.58 -6.21 -5.42
CA ARG A 241 22.09 -7.10 -6.49
C ARG A 241 22.36 -6.58 -7.91
N GLY A 242 22.98 -5.40 -8.01
CA GLY A 242 23.31 -4.76 -9.27
C GLY A 242 22.15 -3.91 -9.77
N MET A 243 22.12 -2.66 -9.33
CA MET A 243 21.18 -1.65 -9.81
C MET A 243 21.25 -1.49 -11.34
N PRO A 244 20.12 -1.44 -12.06
CA PRO A 244 20.13 -1.10 -13.48
C PRO A 244 20.68 0.31 -13.71
N ASP A 245 21.30 0.50 -14.87
CA ASP A 245 21.81 1.78 -15.34
C ASP A 245 20.66 2.71 -15.73
N ILE A 246 20.03 3.31 -14.71
CA ILE A 246 19.01 4.33 -14.86
C ILE A 246 19.74 5.68 -14.80
N PRO A 247 19.63 6.56 -15.82
CA PRO A 247 20.40 7.80 -15.90
C PRO A 247 19.86 8.87 -14.93
N THR A 248 19.94 8.61 -13.63
CA THR A 248 19.45 9.43 -12.51
C THR A 248 20.51 9.50 -11.41
N LYS A 249 20.36 10.44 -10.47
CA LYS A 249 21.15 10.46 -9.25
C LYS A 249 20.50 9.57 -8.20
N LEU A 250 21.22 8.56 -7.75
CA LEU A 250 20.74 7.63 -6.75
C LEU A 250 20.65 8.29 -5.36
N ARG A 251 19.67 7.84 -4.58
CA ARG A 251 19.52 8.13 -3.15
C ARG A 251 19.31 6.82 -2.40
N VAL A 252 20.01 6.70 -1.27
CA VAL A 252 19.87 5.58 -0.34
C VAL A 252 19.67 6.17 1.04
N PHE A 253 18.41 6.25 1.48
CA PHE A 253 18.07 6.83 2.77
C PHE A 253 17.99 5.80 3.89
N GLY A 254 17.98 4.50 3.59
CA GLY A 254 17.97 3.43 4.60
C GLY A 254 16.61 3.15 5.23
N THR A 255 15.52 3.56 4.58
CA THR A 255 14.11 3.38 4.98
C THR A 255 13.28 3.14 3.71
N THR A 256 12.51 2.06 3.68
CA THR A 256 11.62 1.75 2.54
C THR A 256 10.52 2.81 2.46
N GLY A 257 9.94 3.18 3.62
CA GLY A 257 8.84 4.12 3.69
C GLY A 257 9.20 5.50 3.15
N TYR A 258 10.39 6.02 3.50
CA TYR A 258 10.83 7.31 2.99
C TYR A 258 11.16 7.28 1.50
N ASN A 259 11.75 6.19 1.00
CA ASN A 259 12.00 6.00 -0.43
C ASN A 259 10.69 6.09 -1.24
N LEU A 260 9.62 5.45 -0.77
CA LEU A 260 8.29 5.53 -1.38
C LEU A 260 7.65 6.93 -1.24
N ALA A 261 7.81 7.58 -0.08
CA ALA A 261 7.33 8.94 0.14
C ALA A 261 7.98 9.97 -0.83
N LEU A 262 9.25 9.77 -1.18
CA LEU A 262 9.93 10.59 -2.18
C LEU A 262 9.34 10.44 -3.58
N VAL A 263 8.86 9.25 -3.94
CA VAL A 263 8.13 9.03 -5.19
C VAL A 263 6.78 9.74 -5.13
N ALA A 264 6.00 9.51 -4.06
CA ALA A 264 4.68 10.11 -3.88
C ALA A 264 4.71 11.65 -3.94
N LYS A 265 5.74 12.30 -3.39
CA LYS A 265 5.90 13.76 -3.44
C LYS A 265 6.55 14.30 -4.72
N GLY A 266 6.84 13.43 -5.68
CA GLY A 266 7.46 13.78 -6.96
C GLY A 266 8.92 14.21 -6.88
N ALA A 267 9.61 13.87 -5.78
CA ALA A 267 11.05 14.13 -5.64
C ALA A 267 11.89 13.08 -6.37
N CYS A 268 11.39 11.85 -6.50
CA CYS A 268 12.02 10.76 -7.25
C CYS A 268 11.10 10.27 -8.38
N LEU A 269 11.69 9.87 -9.51
CA LEU A 269 10.94 9.25 -10.61
C LEU A 269 10.48 7.83 -10.27
N GLY A 270 11.18 7.17 -9.36
CA GLY A 270 10.84 5.85 -8.89
C GLY A 270 11.73 5.42 -7.72
N SER A 271 11.39 4.28 -7.15
CA SER A 271 12.20 3.62 -6.14
C SER A 271 12.19 2.11 -6.29
N SER A 272 13.28 1.46 -5.85
CA SER A 272 13.41 0.01 -5.83
C SER A 272 14.00 -0.45 -4.52
N ASP A 273 13.19 -1.14 -3.73
CA ASP A 273 13.55 -1.66 -2.42
C ASP A 273 13.29 -3.16 -2.41
N ILE A 274 14.23 -3.93 -1.84
CA ILE A 274 14.09 -5.38 -1.75
C ILE A 274 14.22 -5.86 -0.33
N LEU A 275 13.61 -7.03 -0.09
CA LEU A 275 13.46 -7.63 1.21
C LEU A 275 12.68 -6.73 2.18
N SER A 276 11.64 -6.06 1.67
CA SER A 276 10.75 -5.22 2.48
C SER A 276 9.60 -6.05 3.04
N HIS A 277 9.14 -5.76 4.25
CA HIS A 277 7.98 -6.38 4.86
C HIS A 277 6.69 -5.63 4.53
N VAL A 278 5.54 -6.19 4.92
CA VAL A 278 4.23 -5.58 4.70
C VAL A 278 4.06 -4.25 5.46
N TRP A 279 4.65 -4.13 6.65
CA TRP A 279 4.59 -2.91 7.47
C TRP A 279 5.42 -1.76 6.90
N ASP A 280 6.53 -2.06 6.23
CA ASP A 280 7.34 -1.08 5.50
C ASP A 280 6.58 -0.35 4.37
N VAL A 281 5.50 -0.95 3.85
CA VAL A 281 4.86 -0.52 2.60
C VAL A 281 3.37 -0.22 2.72
N ALA A 282 2.65 -0.82 3.66
CA ALA A 282 1.19 -0.73 3.71
C ALA A 282 0.70 0.72 3.84
N ALA A 283 1.39 1.55 4.64
CA ALA A 283 1.06 2.96 4.79
C ALA A 283 1.39 3.79 3.53
N LEU A 284 2.39 3.38 2.75
CA LEU A 284 2.86 4.13 1.59
C LEU A 284 2.14 3.73 0.31
N TRP A 285 1.51 2.56 0.28
CA TRP A 285 0.77 2.07 -0.88
C TRP A 285 -0.34 3.03 -1.35
N PRO A 286 -1.33 3.40 -0.52
CA PRO A 286 -2.36 4.34 -0.95
C PRO A 286 -1.78 5.73 -1.20
N LEU A 287 -0.67 6.10 -0.52
CA LEU A 287 0.02 7.37 -0.73
C LEU A 287 0.60 7.50 -2.15
N VAL A 288 1.24 6.44 -2.67
CA VAL A 288 1.79 6.46 -4.04
C VAL A 288 0.66 6.45 -5.07
N GLU A 289 -0.38 5.63 -4.87
CA GLU A 289 -1.52 5.55 -5.80
C GLU A 289 -2.31 6.87 -5.85
N GLU A 290 -2.66 7.45 -4.70
CA GLU A 290 -3.41 8.71 -4.62
C GLU A 290 -2.60 9.93 -5.06
N ALA A 291 -1.27 9.85 -5.07
CA ALA A 291 -0.39 10.84 -5.69
C ALA A 291 -0.34 10.74 -7.23
N GLY A 292 -0.98 9.73 -7.82
CA GLY A 292 -0.98 9.44 -9.26
C GLY A 292 0.16 8.54 -9.73
N GLY A 293 0.87 7.91 -8.80
CA GLY A 293 1.97 6.99 -9.09
C GLY A 293 1.53 5.55 -9.33
N CYS A 294 2.51 4.69 -9.56
CA CYS A 294 2.35 3.24 -9.63
C CYS A 294 3.22 2.60 -8.56
N ILE A 295 2.66 1.67 -7.80
CA ILE A 295 3.39 0.83 -6.86
C ILE A 295 2.99 -0.62 -7.11
N ARG A 296 3.97 -1.53 -7.03
CA ARG A 296 3.76 -2.96 -7.16
C ARG A 296 4.91 -3.70 -6.52
N THR A 297 4.64 -4.96 -6.25
CA THR A 297 5.69 -5.95 -6.02
C THR A 297 6.36 -6.35 -7.33
N ASN A 298 7.51 -7.03 -7.27
CA ASN A 298 8.08 -7.63 -8.48
C ASN A 298 7.09 -8.62 -9.14
N LEU A 299 7.25 -8.84 -10.45
CA LEU A 299 6.31 -9.49 -11.36
C LEU A 299 5.77 -10.87 -10.93
N GLN A 300 6.34 -11.51 -9.91
CA GLN A 300 6.05 -12.90 -9.55
C GLN A 300 5.14 -13.05 -8.33
N ARG A 301 4.86 -12.00 -7.54
CA ARG A 301 4.09 -12.14 -6.30
C ARG A 301 3.26 -10.90 -6.03
N GLU A 302 1.94 -10.98 -6.05
CA GLU A 302 1.10 -9.90 -5.49
C GLU A 302 1.23 -9.83 -3.97
N LEU A 303 1.31 -8.61 -3.43
CA LEU A 303 1.29 -8.36 -1.98
C LEU A 303 -0.14 -8.23 -1.46
N PHE A 304 -0.94 -7.38 -2.10
CA PHE A 304 -2.30 -7.06 -1.67
C PHE A 304 -3.33 -7.58 -2.69
N PRO A 305 -4.48 -8.12 -2.25
CA PRO A 305 -4.92 -8.24 -0.86
C PRO A 305 -4.10 -9.25 -0.05
N LEU A 306 -3.95 -9.00 1.26
CA LEU A 306 -3.32 -9.96 2.14
C LEU A 306 -4.12 -11.27 2.22
N GLN A 307 -3.41 -12.39 2.33
CA GLN A 307 -4.00 -13.73 2.39
C GLN A 307 -4.27 -14.13 3.84
N THR A 308 -5.50 -14.54 4.14
CA THR A 308 -5.91 -15.01 5.47
C THR A 308 -5.08 -16.22 5.92
N GLY A 309 -4.59 -16.20 7.15
CA GLY A 309 -3.78 -17.25 7.76
C GLY A 309 -2.30 -17.20 7.37
N ARG A 310 -1.89 -16.27 6.49
CA ARG A 310 -0.48 -16.13 6.10
C ARG A 310 0.31 -15.36 7.15
N ASP A 311 1.50 -15.88 7.44
CA ASP A 311 2.53 -15.24 8.26
C ASP A 311 3.38 -14.29 7.39
N TYR A 312 3.33 -13.00 7.70
CA TYR A 312 4.09 -11.94 7.05
C TYR A 312 5.42 -11.62 7.76
N GLY A 313 5.69 -12.27 8.89
CA GLY A 313 6.92 -12.21 9.68
C GLY A 313 8.17 -12.61 8.90
N ALA A 314 8.10 -13.78 8.26
CA ALA A 314 9.20 -14.29 7.44
C ALA A 314 9.05 -13.94 5.94
N THR A 315 7.99 -13.23 5.57
CA THR A 315 7.69 -12.94 4.16
C THR A 315 8.18 -11.54 3.79
N THR A 316 9.16 -11.50 2.89
CA THR A 316 9.64 -10.25 2.30
C THR A 316 9.27 -10.11 0.83
N PHE A 317 9.23 -8.86 0.37
CA PHE A 317 8.84 -8.47 -0.98
C PHE A 317 9.91 -7.59 -1.63
N SER A 318 9.96 -7.62 -2.95
CA SER A 318 10.64 -6.61 -3.77
C SER A 318 9.60 -5.61 -4.22
N ILE A 319 9.84 -4.33 -3.94
CA ILE A 319 8.89 -3.24 -4.11
C ILE A 319 9.45 -2.28 -5.15
N LEU A 320 8.62 -1.99 -6.15
CA LEU A 320 8.89 -1.04 -7.19
C LEU A 320 7.82 0.04 -7.16
N ALA A 321 8.25 1.30 -7.12
CA ALA A 321 7.37 2.45 -7.29
C ALA A 321 7.86 3.35 -8.41
N ALA A 322 6.93 3.98 -9.12
CA ALA A 322 7.23 4.83 -10.27
C ALA A 322 6.24 5.99 -10.37
N CYS A 323 6.68 7.10 -10.97
CA CYS A 323 5.85 8.27 -11.18
C CYS A 323 4.82 8.13 -12.32
N SER A 324 4.87 7.07 -13.11
CA SER A 324 3.90 6.80 -14.17
C SER A 324 3.93 5.33 -14.61
N PRO A 325 2.88 4.84 -15.32
CA PRO A 325 2.88 3.51 -15.92
C PRO A 325 4.03 3.28 -16.91
N HIS A 326 4.43 4.32 -17.67
CA HIS A 326 5.52 4.23 -18.63
C HIS A 326 6.87 4.09 -17.93
N MET A 327 7.10 4.87 -16.86
CA MET A 327 8.30 4.71 -16.03
C MET A 327 8.33 3.33 -15.37
N MET A 328 7.17 2.84 -14.93
CA MET A 328 7.08 1.50 -14.35
C MET A 328 7.47 0.41 -15.34
N ALA A 329 6.94 0.44 -16.57
CA ALA A 329 7.31 -0.50 -17.62
C ALA A 329 8.81 -0.41 -17.97
N TYR A 330 9.37 0.81 -18.02
CA TYR A 330 10.80 1.02 -18.20
C TYR A 330 11.63 0.36 -17.09
N LEU A 331 11.21 0.51 -15.83
CA LEU A 331 11.89 -0.09 -14.69
C LEU A 331 11.77 -1.62 -14.71
N GLU A 332 10.59 -2.17 -14.96
CA GLU A 332 10.36 -3.62 -15.05
C GLU A 332 11.26 -4.26 -16.12
N HIS A 333 11.36 -3.67 -17.31
CA HIS A 333 12.23 -4.14 -18.37
C HIS A 333 13.73 -4.09 -17.99
N ARG A 334 14.15 -3.11 -17.19
CA ARG A 334 15.55 -2.97 -16.75
C ARG A 334 15.89 -3.85 -15.54
N LEU A 335 14.88 -4.21 -14.75
CA LEU A 335 15.01 -5.01 -13.53
C LEU A 335 14.71 -6.50 -13.76
N SER A 336 14.07 -6.88 -14.87
CA SER A 336 13.59 -8.25 -15.15
C SER A 336 14.65 -9.35 -15.04
N ASP A 337 15.92 -9.03 -15.33
CA ASP A 337 17.01 -10.02 -15.33
C ASP A 337 17.69 -10.18 -13.95
N ARG A 338 17.23 -9.45 -12.92
CA ARG A 338 17.96 -9.31 -11.64
C ARG A 338 17.15 -9.60 -10.38
N PHE A 339 15.85 -9.89 -10.50
CA PHE A 339 14.96 -10.12 -9.36
C PHE A 339 14.14 -11.40 -9.46
#